data_AF-A0A9Q1L780-F1
#
_entry.id   AF-A0A9Q1L780-F1
#
_cell.length_a   1.000
_cell.length_b   1.000
_cell.length_c   1.000
_cell.angle_alpha   90.00
_cell.angle_beta   90.00
_cell.angle_gamma   90.00
#
_symmetry.space_group_name_H-M   'P 1'
#
loop_
_entity.id
_entity.type
_entity.pdbx_description
1 polymer ?
#
loop_
_entity_poly.entity_id
_entity_poly.type
_entity_poly.pdbx_seq_one_letter_code
_entity_poly.pdbx_strand_id
1 'polypeptide(L)'
;MGEEAPVNPLAQENKTWHSYISEDLPRTVQQSTDSAIRSARSIQNTSSTHLRTLQDFTPKIKAQYRTYEEVFFRKIKDELVTAREHPAMAGGIGIAAGLLLMRGPRRFLFRQTLGRLQSEEAKFSKAEKNVKELNVSVDLMKKESKKLLERAALAEKDMKSGHSDLMLAGNQIQSVAKSVYKVEAQAADLMDVLREIPGREALKLRAEVAFMASHLRQQRTAIDKRIVKISELGLPI
;
A
#
# COMPACT_ATOMS: atom_id res chain seq x y z
N MET A 1 36.80 -45.12 -10.20
CA MET A 1 35.63 -45.21 -9.29
C MET A 1 35.60 -43.93 -8.47
N GLY A 2 34.86 -42.94 -8.94
CA GLY A 2 34.54 -41.73 -8.19
C GLY A 2 33.03 -41.62 -8.21
N GLU A 3 32.40 -41.85 -7.06
CA GLU A 3 30.96 -41.92 -6.88
C GLU A 3 30.39 -40.49 -6.84
N GLU A 4 29.69 -40.07 -7.89
CA GLU A 4 28.95 -38.81 -7.89
C GLU A 4 27.61 -39.00 -7.15
N ALA A 5 27.50 -38.34 -5.99
CA ALA A 5 26.29 -38.28 -5.18
C ALA A 5 25.22 -37.36 -5.82
N PRO A 6 23.91 -37.62 -5.60
CA PRO A 6 22.83 -36.86 -6.22
C PRO A 6 22.75 -35.43 -5.66
N VAL A 7 22.96 -34.45 -6.54
CA VAL A 7 22.85 -33.01 -6.24
C VAL A 7 21.39 -32.64 -5.97
N ASN A 8 21.12 -32.16 -4.76
CA ASN A 8 19.80 -31.75 -4.31
C ASN A 8 19.43 -30.36 -4.93
N PRO A 9 18.42 -30.26 -5.82
CA PRO A 9 18.15 -29.04 -6.60
C PRO A 9 17.79 -27.82 -5.74
N LEU A 10 17.18 -28.05 -4.57
CA LEU A 10 16.73 -26.98 -3.67
C LEU A 10 17.88 -26.27 -2.93
N ALA A 11 19.05 -26.92 -2.80
CA ALA A 11 20.22 -26.30 -2.17
C ALA A 11 21.00 -25.40 -3.15
N GLN A 12 20.93 -25.70 -4.46
CA GLN A 12 21.57 -24.93 -5.51
C GLN A 12 20.84 -23.60 -5.73
N GLU A 13 19.51 -23.65 -5.75
CA GLU A 13 18.65 -22.48 -5.95
C GLU A 13 18.86 -21.44 -4.84
N ASN A 14 18.94 -21.89 -3.58
CA ASN A 14 19.14 -21.00 -2.45
C ASN A 14 20.52 -20.30 -2.51
N LYS A 15 21.57 -20.99 -2.95
CA LYS A 15 22.91 -20.40 -3.12
C LYS A 15 22.93 -19.36 -4.25
N THR A 16 22.22 -19.60 -5.34
CA THR A 16 22.11 -18.64 -6.45
C THR A 16 21.32 -17.38 -6.09
N TRP A 17 20.29 -17.51 -5.25
CA TRP A 17 19.54 -16.36 -4.75
C TRP A 17 20.39 -15.52 -3.80
N HIS A 18 21.16 -16.16 -2.92
CA HIS A 18 22.07 -15.46 -2.03
C HIS A 18 23.16 -14.70 -2.80
N SER A 19 23.81 -15.31 -3.80
CA SER A 19 24.84 -14.61 -4.59
C SER A 19 24.27 -13.45 -5.40
N TYR A 20 23.07 -13.60 -5.97
CA TYR A 20 22.39 -12.54 -6.69
C TYR A 20 22.08 -11.34 -5.80
N ILE A 21 21.60 -11.59 -4.57
CA ILE A 21 21.26 -10.54 -3.59
C ILE A 21 22.52 -9.90 -3.01
N SER A 22 23.55 -10.69 -2.69
CA SER A 22 24.74 -10.18 -1.97
C SER A 22 25.75 -9.50 -2.87
N GLU A 23 25.86 -9.89 -4.15
CA GLU A 23 26.93 -9.42 -5.02
C GLU A 23 26.44 -8.68 -6.26
N ASP A 24 25.48 -9.25 -6.98
CA ASP A 24 25.06 -8.68 -8.28
C ASP A 24 24.14 -7.48 -8.10
N LEU A 25 23.22 -7.52 -7.14
CA LEU A 25 22.33 -6.40 -6.84
C LEU A 25 23.10 -5.12 -6.42
N PRO A 26 24.05 -5.16 -5.46
CA PRO A 26 24.83 -3.97 -5.12
C PRO A 26 25.75 -3.52 -6.25
N ARG A 27 26.37 -4.44 -7.01
CA ARG A 27 27.21 -4.06 -8.18
C ARG A 27 26.40 -3.37 -9.27
N THR A 28 25.19 -3.86 -9.55
CA THR A 28 24.31 -3.28 -10.58
C THR A 28 23.78 -1.92 -10.15
N VAL A 29 23.43 -1.76 -8.86
CA VAL A 29 23.05 -0.45 -8.30
C VAL A 29 24.23 0.51 -8.36
N GLN A 30 25.43 0.08 -8.00
CA GLN A 30 26.63 0.92 -8.02
C GLN A 30 27.03 1.34 -9.45
N GLN A 31 26.94 0.43 -10.42
CA GLN A 31 27.12 0.73 -11.83
C GLN A 31 26.01 1.64 -12.39
N SER A 32 24.77 1.47 -11.93
CA SER A 32 23.64 2.35 -12.26
C SER A 32 23.83 3.76 -11.68
N THR A 33 24.36 3.87 -10.45
CA THR A 33 24.69 5.18 -9.87
C THR A 33 25.85 5.85 -10.59
N ASP A 34 26.90 5.12 -10.95
CA ASP A 34 28.05 5.70 -11.65
C ASP A 34 27.71 6.10 -13.10
N SER A 35 26.84 5.35 -13.77
CA SER A 35 26.33 5.70 -15.10
C SER A 35 25.35 6.88 -15.05
N ALA A 36 24.51 6.98 -14.01
CA ALA A 36 23.65 8.13 -13.75
C ALA A 36 24.47 9.40 -13.40
N ILE A 37 25.57 9.27 -12.66
CA ILE A 37 26.46 10.40 -12.34
C ILE A 37 27.22 10.85 -13.58
N ARG A 38 27.70 9.92 -14.42
CA ARG A 38 28.39 10.26 -15.67
C ARG A 38 27.43 10.87 -16.70
N SER A 39 26.18 10.41 -16.76
CA SER A 39 25.13 11.02 -17.60
C SER A 39 24.67 12.38 -17.07
N ALA A 40 24.59 12.56 -15.74
CA ALA A 40 24.33 13.87 -15.15
C ALA A 40 25.45 14.88 -15.45
N ARG A 41 26.72 14.45 -15.43
CA ARG A 41 27.86 15.30 -15.81
C ARG A 41 27.88 15.62 -17.31
N SER A 42 27.49 14.69 -18.19
CA SER A 42 27.37 14.99 -19.62
C SER A 42 26.20 15.91 -19.94
N ILE A 43 25.06 15.77 -19.24
CA ILE A 43 23.92 16.71 -19.34
C ILE A 43 24.31 18.10 -18.82
N GLN A 44 25.08 18.20 -17.73
CA GLN A 44 25.61 19.49 -17.27
C GLN A 44 26.51 20.15 -18.32
N ASN A 45 27.40 19.38 -18.96
CA ASN A 45 28.28 19.92 -20.00
C ASN A 45 27.52 20.32 -21.28
N THR A 46 26.58 19.50 -21.76
CA THR A 46 25.71 19.80 -22.92
C THR A 46 24.73 20.94 -22.63
N SER A 47 24.20 21.03 -21.41
CA SER A 47 23.36 22.14 -20.98
C SER A 47 24.15 23.45 -20.91
N SER A 48 25.42 23.40 -20.50
CA SER A 48 26.27 24.60 -20.42
C SER A 48 26.57 25.22 -21.80
N THR A 49 26.70 24.43 -22.86
CA THR A 49 26.92 24.97 -24.21
C THR A 49 25.66 25.61 -24.79
N HIS A 50 24.49 25.00 -24.56
CA HIS A 50 23.18 25.58 -24.92
C HIS A 50 22.84 26.83 -24.09
N LEU A 51 23.18 26.84 -22.80
CA LEU A 51 23.03 28.01 -21.93
C LEU A 51 23.99 29.14 -22.32
N ARG A 52 25.23 28.83 -22.73
CA ARG A 52 26.17 29.82 -23.29
C ARG A 52 25.67 30.41 -24.60
N THR A 53 25.12 29.59 -25.50
CA THR A 53 24.51 30.12 -26.74
C THR A 53 23.33 31.04 -26.43
N LEU A 54 22.46 30.66 -25.48
CA LEU A 54 21.37 31.53 -25.02
C LEU A 54 21.88 32.82 -24.36
N GLN A 55 23.00 32.75 -23.63
CA GLN A 55 23.65 33.90 -23.02
C GLN A 55 24.21 34.86 -24.08
N ASP A 56 24.70 34.34 -25.22
CA ASP A 56 25.15 35.13 -26.37
C ASP A 56 23.99 35.76 -27.18
N PHE A 57 22.82 35.11 -27.20
CA PHE A 57 21.60 35.69 -27.78
C PHE A 57 20.92 36.71 -26.87
N THR A 58 21.15 36.65 -25.56
CA THR A 58 20.59 37.59 -24.58
C THR A 58 20.94 39.06 -24.87
N PRO A 59 22.19 39.47 -25.17
CA PRO A 59 22.50 40.85 -25.53
C PRO A 59 21.92 41.26 -26.88
N LYS A 60 21.83 40.35 -27.87
CA LYS A 60 21.21 40.63 -29.18
C LYS A 60 19.71 40.84 -29.08
N ILE A 61 19.03 39.98 -28.33
CA ILE A 61 17.60 40.11 -28.03
C ILE A 61 17.37 41.37 -27.20
N LYS A 62 18.20 41.64 -26.18
CA LYS A 62 18.10 42.86 -25.36
C LYS A 62 18.30 44.12 -26.18
N ALA A 63 19.25 44.15 -27.12
CA ALA A 63 19.48 45.28 -28.01
C ALA A 63 18.30 45.49 -28.97
N GLN A 64 17.79 44.43 -29.60
CA GLN A 64 16.62 44.53 -30.48
C GLN A 64 15.36 44.92 -29.70
N TYR A 65 15.14 44.34 -28.52
CA TYR A 65 14.05 44.74 -27.62
C TYR A 65 14.19 46.19 -27.21
N ARG A 66 15.40 46.67 -26.87
CA ARG A 66 15.65 48.07 -26.51
C ARG A 66 15.27 49.02 -27.64
N THR A 67 15.59 48.69 -28.89
CA THR A 67 15.21 49.52 -30.04
C THR A 67 13.69 49.56 -30.22
N TYR A 68 13.01 48.41 -30.11
CA TYR A 68 11.54 48.37 -30.18
C TYR A 68 10.88 49.08 -28.99
N GLU A 69 11.46 48.93 -27.80
CA GLU A 69 11.02 49.55 -26.56
C GLU A 69 11.18 51.08 -26.63
N GLU A 70 12.28 51.58 -27.18
CA GLU A 70 12.51 53.01 -27.38
C GLU A 70 11.59 53.62 -28.44
N VAL A 71 11.33 52.91 -29.54
CA VAL A 71 10.35 53.34 -30.57
C VAL A 71 8.93 53.32 -30.00
N PHE A 72 8.60 52.28 -29.23
CA PHE A 72 7.31 52.15 -28.56
C PHE A 72 7.11 53.25 -27.52
N PHE A 73 8.10 53.52 -26.67
CA PHE A 73 8.00 54.59 -25.68
C PHE A 73 8.03 55.98 -26.29
N ARG A 74 8.79 56.21 -27.37
CA ARG A 74 8.70 57.45 -28.15
C ARG A 74 7.31 57.62 -28.72
N LYS A 75 6.75 56.58 -29.34
CA LYS A 75 5.41 56.62 -29.92
C LYS A 75 4.32 56.81 -28.87
N ILE A 76 4.42 56.14 -27.71
CA ILE A 76 3.53 56.39 -26.57
C ILE A 76 3.69 57.80 -26.07
N LYS A 77 4.90 58.34 -25.98
CA LYS A 77 5.13 59.71 -25.51
C LYS A 77 4.57 60.74 -26.48
N ASP A 78 4.74 60.51 -27.78
CA ASP A 78 4.17 61.34 -28.85
C ASP A 78 2.63 61.24 -28.84
N GLU A 79 2.09 60.03 -28.77
CA GLU A 79 0.64 59.78 -28.62
C GLU A 79 0.09 60.29 -27.28
N LEU A 80 0.89 60.39 -26.21
CA LEU A 80 0.52 60.97 -24.92
C LEU A 80 0.45 62.50 -25.01
N VAL A 81 1.33 63.10 -25.80
CA VAL A 81 1.28 64.53 -26.14
C VAL A 81 0.06 64.81 -27.03
N THR A 82 -0.27 63.94 -27.99
CA THR A 82 -1.51 64.02 -28.80
C THR A 82 -2.77 63.67 -28.00
N ALA A 83 -2.69 62.79 -27.02
CA ALA A 83 -3.76 62.42 -26.09
C ALA A 83 -4.17 63.58 -25.18
N ARG A 84 -3.24 64.50 -24.89
CA ARG A 84 -3.52 65.75 -24.19
C ARG A 84 -4.50 66.64 -24.99
N GLU A 85 -4.53 66.49 -26.30
CA GLU A 85 -5.43 67.19 -27.23
C GLU A 85 -6.81 66.49 -27.34
N HIS A 86 -6.87 65.19 -27.04
CA HIS A 86 -8.11 64.38 -27.06
C HIS A 86 -8.28 63.52 -25.78
N PRO A 87 -8.64 64.13 -24.64
CA PRO A 87 -8.65 63.47 -23.33
C PRO A 87 -9.63 62.30 -23.23
N ALA A 88 -10.72 62.30 -24.00
CA ALA A 88 -11.72 61.23 -24.00
C ALA A 88 -11.21 59.92 -24.63
N MET A 89 -10.43 59.99 -25.71
CA MET A 89 -9.90 58.80 -26.39
C MET A 89 -8.75 58.15 -25.61
N ALA A 90 -7.89 58.99 -25.01
CA ALA A 90 -6.78 58.54 -24.18
C ALA A 90 -7.25 57.80 -22.91
N GLY A 91 -8.33 58.29 -22.30
CA GLY A 91 -8.97 57.62 -21.16
C GLY A 91 -9.48 56.22 -21.53
N GLY A 92 -10.12 56.07 -22.70
CA GLY A 92 -10.63 54.78 -23.17
C GLY A 92 -9.53 53.75 -23.43
N ILE A 93 -8.45 54.14 -24.11
CA ILE A 93 -7.30 53.26 -24.39
C ILE A 93 -6.59 52.86 -23.08
N GLY A 94 -6.44 53.81 -22.14
CA GLY A 94 -5.86 53.53 -20.83
C GLY A 94 -6.67 52.52 -20.01
N ILE A 95 -8.00 52.62 -20.02
CA ILE A 95 -8.89 51.66 -19.35
C ILE A 95 -8.80 50.27 -19.99
N ALA A 96 -8.82 50.19 -21.33
CA ALA A 96 -8.73 48.91 -22.04
C ALA A 96 -7.38 48.21 -21.80
N ALA A 97 -6.27 48.96 -21.88
CA ALA A 97 -4.94 48.45 -21.57
C ALA A 97 -4.82 48.03 -20.10
N GLY A 98 -5.39 48.81 -19.18
CA GLY A 98 -5.45 48.49 -17.75
C GLY A 98 -6.19 47.18 -17.48
N LEU A 99 -7.34 46.95 -18.12
CA LEU A 99 -8.09 45.71 -17.99
C LEU A 99 -7.32 44.50 -18.54
N LEU A 100 -6.57 44.66 -19.63
CA LEU A 100 -5.77 43.58 -20.22
C LEU A 100 -4.54 43.21 -19.37
N LEU A 101 -3.89 44.21 -18.78
CA LEU A 101 -2.70 44.03 -17.92
C LEU A 101 -3.04 43.48 -16.54
N MET A 102 -4.24 43.77 -16.02
CA MET A 102 -4.64 43.26 -14.71
C MET A 102 -4.82 41.73 -14.72
N ARG A 103 -4.30 41.10 -13.67
CA ARG A 103 -4.19 39.63 -13.56
C ARG A 103 -5.55 38.92 -13.50
N GLY A 104 -6.57 39.58 -12.96
CA GLY A 104 -7.94 39.08 -12.84
C GLY A 104 -8.70 39.04 -14.18
N PRO A 105 -8.92 40.18 -14.85
CA PRO A 105 -9.65 40.22 -16.11
C PRO A 105 -8.96 39.42 -17.21
N ARG A 106 -7.62 39.39 -17.25
CA ARG A 106 -6.86 38.51 -18.15
C ARG A 106 -7.28 37.04 -18.00
N ARG A 107 -7.33 36.52 -16.76
CA ARG A 107 -7.72 35.13 -16.48
C ARG A 107 -9.19 34.87 -16.83
N PHE A 108 -10.04 35.87 -16.62
CA PHE A 108 -11.46 35.82 -16.97
C PHE A 108 -11.67 35.75 -18.49
N LEU A 109 -11.00 36.63 -19.25
CA LEU A 109 -11.02 36.64 -20.71
C LEU A 109 -10.50 35.32 -21.27
N PHE A 110 -9.36 34.82 -20.80
CA PHE A 110 -8.82 33.54 -21.25
C PHE A 110 -9.75 32.35 -20.96
N ARG A 111 -10.44 32.34 -19.81
CA ARG A 111 -11.41 31.29 -19.50
C ARG A 111 -12.64 31.36 -20.40
N GLN A 112 -13.12 32.57 -20.72
CA GLN A 112 -14.34 32.77 -21.49
C GLN A 112 -14.13 32.66 -23.00
N THR A 113 -12.99 33.08 -23.53
CA THR A 113 -12.72 33.09 -24.98
C THR A 113 -12.04 31.81 -25.47
N LEU A 114 -10.98 31.33 -24.80
CA LEU A 114 -10.28 30.11 -25.24
C LEU A 114 -11.06 28.83 -24.92
N GLY A 115 -11.88 28.82 -23.85
CA GLY A 115 -12.75 27.68 -23.53
C GLY A 115 -13.82 27.43 -24.60
N ARG A 116 -14.25 28.48 -25.30
CA ARG A 116 -15.24 28.42 -26.39
C ARG A 116 -14.63 28.01 -27.74
N LEU A 117 -13.32 28.19 -27.91
CA LEU A 117 -12.58 27.86 -29.14
C LEU A 117 -12.00 26.43 -29.15
N GLN A 118 -12.21 25.63 -28.10
CA GLN A 118 -11.90 24.20 -28.16
C GLN A 118 -12.81 23.55 -29.20
N SER A 119 -12.22 23.09 -30.31
CA SER A 119 -12.93 22.41 -31.39
C SER A 119 -13.74 21.23 -30.84
N GLU A 120 -14.91 20.99 -31.43
CA GLU A 120 -15.78 19.88 -31.07
C GLU A 120 -15.05 18.54 -31.19
N GLU A 121 -14.16 18.42 -32.18
CA GLU A 121 -13.27 17.29 -32.40
C GLU A 121 -12.27 17.05 -31.25
N ALA A 122 -11.74 18.13 -30.63
CA ALA A 122 -10.85 18.00 -29.47
C ALA A 122 -11.60 17.53 -28.21
N LYS A 123 -12.86 17.96 -28.05
CA LYS A 123 -13.72 17.47 -26.95
C LYS A 123 -14.13 16.02 -27.17
N PHE A 124 -14.47 15.65 -28.40
CA PHE A 124 -14.85 14.29 -28.76
C PHE A 124 -13.69 13.30 -28.62
N SER A 125 -12.51 13.63 -29.16
CA SER A 125 -11.32 12.78 -29.01
C SER A 125 -10.87 12.63 -27.55
N LYS A 126 -11.06 13.67 -26.72
CA LYS A 126 -10.86 13.56 -25.27
C LYS A 126 -11.88 12.63 -24.62
N ALA A 127 -13.15 12.73 -24.98
CA ALA A 127 -14.20 11.85 -24.47
C ALA A 127 -13.95 10.39 -24.87
N GLU A 128 -13.57 10.13 -26.13
CA GLU A 128 -13.26 8.79 -26.62
C GLU A 128 -12.09 8.15 -25.86
N LYS A 129 -11.02 8.92 -25.62
CA LYS A 129 -9.89 8.47 -24.79
C LYS A 129 -10.33 8.10 -23.37
N ASN A 130 -11.13 8.96 -22.74
CA ASN A 130 -11.66 8.69 -21.40
C ASN A 130 -12.54 7.44 -21.37
N VAL A 131 -13.39 7.21 -22.38
CA VAL A 131 -14.22 6.00 -22.47
C VAL A 131 -13.36 4.75 -22.63
N LYS A 132 -12.30 4.81 -23.45
CA LYS A 132 -11.36 3.68 -23.61
C LYS A 132 -10.63 3.37 -22.30
N GLU A 133 -10.14 4.39 -21.61
CA GLU A 133 -9.50 4.24 -20.30
C GLU A 133 -10.46 3.65 -19.26
N LEU A 134 -11.70 4.16 -19.22
CA LEU A 134 -12.75 3.64 -18.35
C LEU A 134 -13.06 2.17 -18.65
N ASN A 135 -13.18 1.77 -19.92
CA ASN A 135 -13.44 0.37 -20.27
C ASN A 135 -12.33 -0.56 -19.76
N VAL A 136 -11.05 -0.18 -19.93
CA VAL A 136 -9.92 -0.95 -19.40
C VAL A 136 -9.99 -1.05 -17.88
N SER A 137 -10.32 0.05 -17.20
CA SER A 137 -10.46 0.07 -15.73
C SER A 137 -11.60 -0.82 -15.24
N VAL A 138 -12.74 -0.82 -15.95
CA VAL A 138 -13.91 -1.65 -15.61
C VAL A 138 -13.61 -3.13 -15.83
N ASP A 139 -12.90 -3.49 -16.89
CA ASP A 139 -12.55 -4.88 -17.16
C ASP A 139 -11.52 -5.42 -16.16
N LEU A 140 -10.57 -4.59 -15.73
CA LEU A 140 -9.67 -4.92 -14.63
C LEU A 140 -10.45 -5.11 -13.32
N MET A 141 -11.35 -4.16 -13.00
CA MET A 141 -12.19 -4.24 -11.79
C MET A 141 -13.09 -5.48 -11.80
N LYS A 142 -13.65 -5.87 -12.95
CA LYS A 142 -14.43 -7.11 -13.08
C LYS A 142 -13.59 -8.35 -12.76
N LYS A 143 -12.34 -8.41 -13.26
CA LYS A 143 -11.43 -9.54 -13.01
C LYS A 143 -11.03 -9.61 -11.54
N GLU A 144 -10.67 -8.47 -10.95
CA GLU A 144 -10.30 -8.38 -9.54
C GLU A 144 -11.49 -8.70 -8.63
N SER A 145 -12.68 -8.18 -8.95
CA SER A 145 -13.92 -8.48 -8.22
C SER A 145 -14.22 -9.98 -8.20
N LYS A 146 -14.15 -10.66 -9.36
CA LYS A 146 -14.33 -12.12 -9.42
C LYS A 146 -13.32 -12.86 -8.54
N LYS A 147 -12.04 -12.50 -8.63
CA LYS A 147 -10.97 -13.10 -7.82
C LYS A 147 -11.18 -12.89 -6.32
N LEU A 148 -11.66 -11.71 -5.92
CA LEU A 148 -11.96 -11.40 -4.52
C LEU A 148 -13.19 -12.15 -4.02
N LEU A 149 -14.25 -12.25 -4.84
CA LEU A 149 -15.44 -13.03 -4.50
C LEU A 149 -15.13 -14.52 -4.35
N GLU A 150 -14.31 -15.09 -5.24
CA GLU A 150 -13.86 -16.48 -5.12
C GLU A 150 -13.03 -16.71 -3.84
N ARG A 151 -12.12 -15.79 -3.51
CA ARG A 151 -11.35 -15.84 -2.26
C ARG A 151 -12.23 -15.71 -1.03
N ALA A 152 -13.23 -14.83 -1.06
CA ALA A 152 -14.17 -14.65 0.04
C ALA A 152 -15.04 -15.90 0.22
N ALA A 153 -15.52 -16.51 -0.86
CA ALA A 153 -16.32 -17.74 -0.80
C ALA A 153 -15.50 -18.94 -0.27
N LEU A 154 -14.22 -19.05 -0.66
CA LEU A 154 -13.31 -20.05 -0.10
C LEU A 154 -13.07 -19.82 1.40
N ALA A 155 -12.77 -18.58 1.80
CA ALA A 155 -12.59 -18.24 3.21
C ALA A 155 -13.85 -18.51 4.05
N GLU A 156 -15.04 -18.20 3.52
CA GLU A 156 -16.31 -18.52 4.19
C GLU A 156 -16.50 -20.03 4.37
N LYS A 157 -16.19 -20.82 3.34
CA LYS A 157 -16.25 -22.28 3.42
C LYS A 157 -15.30 -22.82 4.48
N ASP A 158 -14.04 -22.36 4.47
CA ASP A 158 -13.01 -22.80 5.42
C ASP A 158 -13.34 -22.38 6.85
N MET A 159 -13.93 -21.19 7.04
CA MET A 159 -14.42 -20.75 8.35
C MET A 159 -15.57 -21.63 8.84
N LYS A 160 -16.53 -21.98 7.99
CA LYS A 160 -17.65 -22.86 8.36
C LYS A 160 -17.16 -24.26 8.72
N SER A 161 -16.25 -24.84 7.94
CA SER A 161 -15.68 -26.14 8.27
C SER A 161 -14.83 -26.10 9.55
N GLY A 162 -14.01 -25.06 9.72
CA GLY A 162 -13.24 -24.87 10.95
C GLY A 162 -14.14 -24.70 12.18
N HIS A 163 -15.27 -24.02 12.03
CA HIS A 163 -16.27 -23.88 13.09
C HIS A 163 -16.92 -25.22 13.46
N SER A 164 -17.29 -26.06 12.48
CA SER A 164 -17.84 -27.39 12.76
C SER A 164 -16.81 -28.32 13.40
N ASP A 165 -15.56 -28.29 12.93
CA ASP A 165 -14.49 -29.12 13.49
C ASP A 165 -14.19 -28.74 14.94
N LEU A 166 -14.18 -27.44 15.24
CA LEU A 166 -13.99 -26.92 16.59
C LEU A 166 -15.16 -27.28 17.51
N MET A 167 -16.39 -27.27 17.00
CA MET A 167 -17.57 -27.73 17.75
C MET A 167 -17.47 -29.23 18.09
N LEU A 168 -17.11 -30.08 17.11
CA LEU A 168 -16.94 -31.51 17.33
C LEU A 168 -15.83 -31.80 18.34
N ALA A 169 -14.68 -31.16 18.20
CA ALA A 169 -13.58 -31.28 19.16
C ALA A 169 -13.99 -30.77 20.55
N GLY A 170 -14.74 -29.66 20.63
CA GLY A 170 -15.29 -29.12 21.86
C GLY A 170 -16.18 -30.13 22.59
N ASN A 171 -17.11 -30.77 21.88
CA ASN A 171 -17.98 -31.81 22.43
C ASN A 171 -17.19 -33.01 22.95
N GLN A 172 -16.16 -33.44 22.20
CA GLN A 172 -15.27 -34.52 22.64
C GLN A 172 -14.52 -34.14 23.92
N ILE A 173 -13.94 -32.94 23.98
CA ILE A 173 -13.25 -32.42 25.17
C ILE A 173 -14.20 -32.35 26.36
N GLN A 174 -15.44 -31.90 26.16
CA GLN A 174 -16.44 -31.84 27.23
C GLN A 174 -16.82 -33.23 27.75
N SER A 175 -16.94 -34.22 26.86
CA SER A 175 -17.20 -35.61 27.29
C SER A 175 -16.04 -36.22 28.08
N VAL A 176 -14.79 -35.93 27.69
CA VAL A 176 -13.58 -36.29 28.44
C VAL A 176 -13.51 -35.55 29.77
N ALA A 177 -13.90 -34.27 29.84
CA ALA A 177 -13.97 -33.54 31.10
C ALA A 177 -14.94 -34.21 32.09
N LYS A 178 -16.10 -34.65 31.60
CA LYS A 178 -17.11 -35.37 32.40
C LYS A 178 -16.59 -36.74 32.86
N SER A 179 -15.82 -37.46 32.05
CA SER A 179 -15.23 -38.74 32.46
C SER A 179 -14.12 -38.54 33.50
N VAL A 180 -13.23 -37.56 33.30
CA VAL A 180 -12.19 -37.19 34.27
C VAL A 180 -12.81 -36.78 35.61
N TYR A 181 -13.90 -36.00 35.59
CA TYR A 181 -14.63 -35.64 36.81
C TYR A 181 -15.14 -36.86 37.58
N LYS A 182 -15.71 -37.86 36.88
CA LYS A 182 -16.18 -39.11 37.51
C LYS A 182 -15.04 -39.91 38.11
N VAL A 183 -13.90 -40.02 37.41
CA VAL A 183 -12.72 -40.74 37.91
C VAL A 183 -12.07 -40.01 39.07
N GLU A 184 -12.02 -38.67 39.04
CA GLU A 184 -11.56 -37.83 40.15
C GLU A 184 -12.41 -38.08 41.41
N ALA A 185 -13.74 -38.12 41.26
CA ALA A 185 -14.66 -38.43 42.36
C ALA A 185 -14.44 -39.85 42.92
N GLN A 186 -14.32 -40.85 42.05
CA GLN A 186 -14.03 -42.23 42.49
C GLN A 186 -12.67 -42.36 43.22
N ALA A 187 -11.65 -41.63 42.76
CA ALA A 187 -10.36 -41.60 43.44
C ALA A 187 -10.44 -40.92 44.81
N ALA A 188 -11.27 -39.87 44.95
CA ALA A 188 -11.53 -39.22 46.24
C ALA A 188 -12.28 -40.15 47.20
N ASP A 189 -13.33 -40.82 46.74
CA ASP A 189 -14.08 -41.79 47.54
C ASP A 189 -13.17 -42.96 47.99
N LEU A 190 -12.30 -43.46 47.10
CA LEU A 190 -11.33 -44.50 47.43
C LEU A 190 -10.29 -44.01 48.47
N MET A 191 -9.83 -42.76 48.37
CA MET A 191 -8.94 -42.16 49.36
C MET A 191 -9.58 -42.11 50.75
N ASP A 192 -10.86 -41.77 50.81
CA ASP A 192 -11.60 -41.69 52.08
C ASP A 192 -11.72 -43.08 52.72
N VAL A 193 -12.07 -44.12 51.96
CA VAL A 193 -12.08 -45.52 52.44
C VAL A 193 -10.68 -45.96 52.91
N LEU A 194 -9.63 -45.68 52.12
CA LEU A 194 -8.27 -46.05 52.48
C LEU A 194 -7.81 -45.36 53.77
N ARG A 195 -8.36 -44.18 54.09
CA ARG A 195 -8.03 -43.41 55.30
C ARG A 195 -8.48 -44.10 56.59
N GLU A 196 -9.55 -44.90 56.53
CA GLU A 196 -10.10 -45.65 57.66
C GLU A 196 -9.29 -46.91 57.99
N ILE A 197 -8.60 -47.51 57.01
CA ILE A 197 -7.87 -48.77 57.19
C ILE A 197 -6.46 -48.52 57.75
N PRO A 198 -6.13 -48.94 58.99
CA PRO A 198 -4.77 -48.88 59.50
C PRO A 198 -3.92 -50.01 58.92
N GLY A 199 -2.89 -49.69 58.11
CA GLY A 199 -1.98 -50.68 57.56
C GLY A 199 -0.86 -50.10 56.70
N ARG A 200 0.29 -50.78 56.62
CA ARG A 200 1.45 -50.32 55.82
C ARG A 200 1.19 -50.36 54.31
N GLU A 201 0.42 -51.32 53.85
CA GLU A 201 -0.01 -51.43 52.45
C GLU A 201 -1.03 -50.35 52.08
N ALA A 202 -2.00 -50.10 52.97
CA ALA A 202 -2.95 -49.01 52.81
C ALA A 202 -2.24 -47.64 52.73
N LEU A 203 -1.18 -47.41 53.50
CA LEU A 203 -0.38 -46.19 53.40
C LEU A 203 0.28 -45.99 52.03
N LYS A 204 0.78 -47.06 51.39
CA LYS A 204 1.34 -46.98 50.04
C LYS A 204 0.25 -46.63 49.02
N LEU A 205 -0.90 -47.30 49.10
CA LEU A 205 -2.05 -47.04 48.23
C LEU A 205 -2.57 -45.61 48.40
N ARG A 206 -2.60 -45.07 49.63
CA ARG A 206 -2.98 -43.66 49.87
C ARG A 206 -2.06 -42.68 49.14
N ALA A 207 -0.75 -42.93 49.14
CA ALA A 207 0.18 -42.05 48.43
C ALA A 207 -0.06 -42.09 46.91
N GLU A 208 -0.29 -43.29 46.37
CA GLU A 208 -0.56 -43.50 44.94
C GLU A 208 -1.88 -42.89 44.50
N VAL A 209 -2.98 -43.13 45.23
CA VAL A 209 -4.29 -42.57 44.90
C VAL A 209 -4.32 -41.06 45.14
N ALA A 210 -3.61 -40.52 46.15
CA ALA A 210 -3.46 -39.07 46.32
C ALA A 210 -2.71 -38.44 45.13
N PHE A 211 -1.65 -39.08 44.65
CA PHE A 211 -0.95 -38.64 43.45
C PHE A 211 -1.88 -38.66 42.23
N MET A 212 -2.62 -39.75 42.00
CA MET A 212 -3.59 -39.85 40.91
C MET A 212 -4.68 -38.77 40.97
N ALA A 213 -5.28 -38.55 42.15
CA ALA A 213 -6.30 -37.53 42.35
C ALA A 213 -5.76 -36.12 42.07
N SER A 214 -4.53 -35.82 42.52
CA SER A 214 -3.89 -34.54 42.24
C SER A 214 -3.64 -34.31 40.74
N HIS A 215 -3.21 -35.36 40.02
CA HIS A 215 -2.97 -35.30 38.59
C HIS A 215 -4.27 -35.12 37.80
N LEU A 216 -5.33 -35.86 38.16
CA LEU A 216 -6.66 -35.72 37.55
C LEU A 216 -7.24 -34.33 37.76
N ARG A 217 -7.09 -33.77 38.96
CA ARG A 217 -7.51 -32.39 39.27
C ARG A 217 -6.75 -31.37 38.43
N GLN A 218 -5.44 -31.54 38.26
CA GLN A 218 -4.65 -30.68 37.38
C GLN A 218 -5.11 -30.79 35.92
N GLN A 219 -5.30 -32.00 35.40
CA GLN A 219 -5.81 -32.23 34.05
C GLN A 219 -7.19 -31.61 33.83
N ARG A 220 -8.11 -31.76 34.80
CA ARG A 220 -9.44 -31.16 34.76
C ARG A 220 -9.36 -29.64 34.63
N THR A 221 -8.59 -28.97 35.48
CA THR A 221 -8.44 -27.50 35.36
C THR A 221 -7.83 -27.06 34.03
N ALA A 222 -6.94 -27.87 33.45
CA ALA A 222 -6.38 -27.60 32.13
C ALA A 222 -7.43 -27.78 31.02
N ILE A 223 -8.29 -28.79 31.11
CA ILE A 223 -9.39 -29.05 30.19
C ILE A 223 -10.46 -27.95 30.30
N ASP A 224 -10.87 -27.57 31.51
CA ASP A 224 -11.86 -26.52 31.74
C ASP A 224 -11.42 -25.18 31.13
N LYS A 225 -10.12 -24.83 31.27
CA LYS A 225 -9.54 -23.65 30.60
C LYS A 225 -9.65 -23.71 29.08
N ARG A 226 -9.59 -24.90 28.47
CA ARG A 226 -9.77 -25.06 27.01
C ARG A 226 -11.23 -24.94 26.62
N ILE A 227 -12.15 -25.50 27.41
CA ILE A 227 -13.60 -25.38 27.18
C ILE A 227 -14.02 -23.91 27.22
N VAL A 228 -13.56 -23.15 28.22
CA VAL A 228 -13.84 -21.69 28.32
C VAL A 228 -13.34 -20.96 27.08
N LYS A 229 -12.11 -21.22 26.63
CA LYS A 229 -11.56 -20.60 25.41
C LYS A 229 -12.37 -20.91 24.16
N ILE A 230 -12.91 -22.13 24.03
CA ILE A 230 -13.74 -22.50 22.88
C ILE A 230 -15.11 -21.80 23.00
N SER A 231 -15.67 -21.66 24.20
CA SER A 231 -16.94 -20.97 24.44
C SER A 231 -16.85 -19.46 24.21
N GLU A 232 -15.71 -18.84 24.55
CA GLU A 232 -15.41 -17.42 24.25
C GLU A 232 -15.42 -17.12 22.74
N LEU A 233 -15.22 -18.13 21.89
CA LEU A 233 -15.34 -18.00 20.43
C LEU A 233 -16.80 -18.05 19.93
N GLY A 234 -17.78 -18.05 20.84
CA GLY A 234 -19.21 -18.05 20.52
C GLY A 234 -19.78 -19.45 20.19
N LEU A 235 -19.05 -20.51 20.53
CA LEU A 235 -19.49 -21.89 20.33
C LEU A 235 -20.32 -22.38 21.51
N PRO A 236 -21.52 -22.96 21.28
CA PRO A 236 -22.27 -23.67 22.32
C PRO A 236 -21.64 -25.06 22.51
N ILE A 237 -21.06 -25.30 23.69
CA ILE A 237 -20.45 -26.57 24.09
C ILE A 237 -21.04 -27.01 25.43
#